data_AF-A0A8J4F5N5-F1
#
_entry.id   AF-A0A8J4F5N5-F1
#
_cell.length_a   1.000
_cell.length_b   1.000
_cell.length_c   1.000
_cell.angle_alpha   90.00
_cell.angle_beta   90.00
_cell.angle_gamma   90.00
#
_symmetry.space_group_name_H-M   'P 1'
#
loop_
_entity.id
_entity.type
_entity.pdbx_description
1 polymer ?
#
loop_
_entity_poly.entity_id
_entity_poly.type
_entity_poly.pdbx_seq_one_letter_code
_entity_poly.pdbx_strand_id
1 'polypeptide(L)'
;TYAVITDNAAFLTQLLALGCPIGPAAIEGAVSSGHLGMLQLLAGPLAAADRNLALLSTRPSLLLTAISRGDLDMARWLRERGCPWPQNAVSLAASVNNFDLLVWLLKSGCPLA
;
A
#
# COMPACT_ATOMS: atom_id res chain seq x y z
N THR A 1 -1.95 10.60 10.03
CA THR A 1 -1.35 9.33 10.52
C THR A 1 -2.20 8.69 11.59
N TYR A 2 -2.54 9.39 12.68
CA TYR A 2 -3.38 8.84 13.76
C TYR A 2 -4.70 8.22 13.25
N ALA A 3 -5.48 8.97 12.46
CA ALA A 3 -6.74 8.50 11.88
C ALA A 3 -6.62 7.19 11.07
N VAL A 4 -5.47 6.98 10.43
CA VAL A 4 -5.22 5.81 9.58
C VAL A 4 -4.90 4.59 10.44
N ILE A 5 -4.07 4.77 11.47
CA ILE A 5 -3.68 3.70 12.40
C ILE A 5 -4.89 3.22 13.20
N THR A 6 -5.82 4.12 13.52
CA THR A 6 -7.04 3.80 14.27
C THR A 6 -8.22 3.38 13.39
N ASP A 7 -8.01 3.18 12.08
CA ASP A 7 -9.03 2.87 11.07
C ASP A 7 -10.26 3.80 11.08
N ASN A 8 -10.05 5.07 11.45
CA ASN A 8 -11.14 6.02 11.61
C ASN A 8 -11.40 6.77 10.29
N ALA A 9 -12.19 6.14 9.42
CA ALA A 9 -12.62 6.68 8.13
C ALA A 9 -13.28 8.06 8.25
N ALA A 10 -14.20 8.22 9.20
CA ALA A 10 -14.97 9.45 9.37
C ALA A 10 -14.04 10.62 9.73
N PHE A 11 -13.17 10.42 10.71
CA PHE A 11 -12.19 11.42 11.10
C PHE A 11 -11.21 11.73 9.97
N LEU A 12 -10.77 10.71 9.22
CA LEU A 12 -9.91 10.91 8.05
C LEU A 12 -10.60 11.78 6.99
N THR A 13 -11.84 11.47 6.60
CA THR A 13 -12.57 12.24 5.58
C THR A 13 -12.81 13.69 6.00
N GLN A 14 -13.05 13.95 7.30
CA GLN A 14 -13.14 15.31 7.82
C GLN A 14 -11.82 16.07 7.68
N LEU A 15 -10.68 15.44 8.01
CA LEU A 15 -9.37 16.06 7.83
C LEU A 15 -9.08 16.37 6.35
N LEU A 16 -9.47 15.48 5.44
CA LEU A 16 -9.34 15.71 4.00
C LEU A 16 -10.23 16.87 3.53
N ALA A 17 -11.47 16.94 4.00
CA ALA A 17 -12.40 18.02 3.68
C ALA A 17 -11.90 19.39 4.19
N LEU A 18 -11.14 19.42 5.29
CA LEU A 18 -10.48 20.62 5.81
C LEU A 18 -9.19 20.99 5.03
N GLY A 19 -8.82 20.22 4.00
CA GLY A 19 -7.61 20.46 3.22
C GLY A 19 -6.32 20.16 3.97
N CYS A 20 -6.36 19.35 5.03
CA CYS A 20 -5.16 18.99 5.77
C CYS A 20 -4.21 18.19 4.87
N PRO A 21 -2.93 18.58 4.77
CA PRO A 21 -1.98 17.87 3.93
C PRO A 21 -1.74 16.46 4.47
N ILE A 22 -1.93 15.47 3.59
CA ILE A 22 -1.59 14.08 3.87
C ILE A 22 -0.09 13.92 3.63
N GLY A 23 0.64 13.63 4.70
CA GLY A 23 2.06 13.25 4.58
C GLY A 23 2.26 11.81 4.12
N PRO A 24 3.44 11.47 3.57
CA PRO A 24 3.82 10.10 3.17
C PRO A 24 3.58 9.05 4.27
N ALA A 25 3.81 9.44 5.53
CA ALA A 25 3.63 8.57 6.69
C ALA A 25 2.19 8.08 6.87
N ALA A 26 1.18 8.78 6.34
CA ALA A 26 -0.20 8.32 6.39
C ALA A 26 -0.41 7.10 5.47
N ILE A 27 0.20 7.10 4.28
CA ILE A 27 0.13 5.98 3.33
C ILE A 27 0.88 4.78 3.91
N GLU A 28 2.10 4.99 4.41
CA GLU A 28 2.89 3.94 5.07
C GLU A 28 2.15 3.33 6.26
N GLY A 29 1.50 4.17 7.07
CA GLY A 29 0.65 3.73 8.18
C GLY A 29 -0.51 2.86 7.70
N ALA A 30 -1.17 3.22 6.59
CA ALA A 30 -2.26 2.45 6.01
C ALA A 30 -1.79 1.08 5.52
N VAL A 31 -0.64 1.01 4.83
CA VAL A 31 -0.07 -0.27 4.36
C VAL A 31 0.34 -1.15 5.53
N SER A 32 1.00 -0.57 6.54
CA SER A 32 1.51 -1.31 7.70
C SER A 32 0.39 -1.88 8.56
N SER A 33 -0.74 -1.17 8.66
CA SER A 33 -1.95 -1.62 9.36
C SER A 33 -2.86 -2.51 8.50
N GLY A 34 -2.74 -2.45 7.17
CA GLY A 34 -3.58 -3.19 6.21
C GLY A 34 -4.96 -2.62 5.99
N HIS A 35 -5.15 -1.35 6.33
CA HIS A 35 -6.42 -0.69 6.12
C HIS A 35 -6.51 -0.24 4.66
N LEU A 36 -6.74 -1.20 3.73
CA LEU A 36 -6.88 -0.92 2.30
C LEU A 36 -7.95 0.14 2.03
N GLY A 37 -9.06 0.13 2.78
CA GLY A 37 -10.10 1.16 2.70
C GLY A 37 -9.57 2.56 3.04
N MET A 38 -8.75 2.69 4.09
CA MET A 38 -8.08 3.97 4.41
C MET A 38 -7.15 4.38 3.28
N LEU A 39 -6.41 3.43 2.72
CA LEU A 39 -5.48 3.70 1.63
C LEU A 39 -6.20 4.17 0.36
N GLN A 40 -7.34 3.56 0.03
CA GLN A 40 -8.20 4.01 -1.07
C GLN A 40 -8.76 5.41 -0.83
N LEU A 41 -9.16 5.76 0.41
CA LEU A 41 -9.59 7.11 0.76
C LEU A 41 -8.45 8.13 0.60
N LEU A 42 -7.24 7.79 1.04
CA LEU A 42 -6.03 8.60 0.86
C LEU A 42 -5.60 8.74 -0.60
N ALA A 43 -6.02 7.82 -1.47
CA ALA A 43 -5.72 7.85 -2.90
C ALA A 43 -6.90 8.35 -3.76
N GLY A 44 -7.99 8.78 -3.11
CA GLY A 44 -9.21 9.26 -3.73
C GLY A 44 -9.18 10.75 -4.10
N PRO A 45 -10.26 11.27 -4.70
CA PRO A 45 -10.33 12.63 -5.25
C PRO A 45 -10.18 13.74 -4.20
N LEU A 46 -10.43 13.43 -2.92
CA LEU A 46 -10.33 14.38 -1.81
C LEU A 46 -8.88 14.63 -1.34
N ALA A 47 -7.92 13.81 -1.80
CA ALA A 47 -6.59 13.74 -1.20
C ALA A 47 -5.47 14.49 -1.97
N ALA A 48 -5.81 15.31 -2.97
CA ALA A 48 -4.85 15.88 -3.92
C ALA A 48 -3.98 14.77 -4.55
N ALA A 49 -4.64 13.98 -5.41
CA ALA A 49 -4.21 12.67 -5.90
C ALA A 49 -2.80 12.60 -6.54
N ASP A 50 -2.19 13.70 -6.97
CA ASP A 50 -1.02 13.60 -7.85
C ASP A 50 0.31 13.41 -7.12
N ARG A 51 0.53 14.09 -5.97
CA ARG A 51 1.84 14.03 -5.28
C ARG A 51 2.04 12.74 -4.49
N ASN A 52 0.95 12.22 -3.92
CA ASN A 52 1.00 11.04 -3.07
C ASN A 52 1.12 9.74 -3.87
N LEU A 53 0.63 9.70 -5.11
CA LEU A 53 0.80 8.55 -6.00
C LEU A 53 2.21 8.45 -6.58
N ALA A 54 2.87 9.59 -6.83
CA ALA A 54 4.28 9.59 -7.23
C ALA A 54 5.22 8.98 -6.17
N LEU A 55 4.82 8.96 -4.90
CA LEU A 55 5.57 8.29 -3.84
C LEU A 55 5.47 6.77 -3.91
N LEU A 56 4.41 6.22 -4.51
CA LEU A 56 4.25 4.77 -4.64
C LEU A 56 5.27 4.20 -5.63
N SER A 57 5.52 4.89 -6.75
CA SER A 57 6.49 4.45 -7.77
C SER A 57 7.95 4.54 -7.32
N THR A 58 8.25 5.24 -6.22
CA THR A 58 9.61 5.39 -5.70
C THR A 58 9.88 4.52 -4.47
N ARG A 59 8.90 3.73 -4.00
CA ARG A 59 8.98 3.04 -2.69
C ARG A 59 8.63 1.55 -2.77
N PRO A 60 9.58 0.68 -3.16
CA PRO A 60 9.37 -0.77 -3.18
C PRO A 60 9.06 -1.37 -1.79
N SER A 61 9.45 -0.67 -0.71
CA SER A 61 9.20 -1.09 0.67
C SER A 61 7.71 -1.21 1.01
N LEU A 62 6.83 -0.44 0.36
CA LEU A 62 5.37 -0.54 0.56
C LEU A 62 4.84 -1.88 0.04
N LEU A 63 5.35 -2.33 -1.10
CA LEU A 63 4.97 -3.62 -1.64
C LEU A 63 5.55 -4.75 -0.79
N LEU A 64 6.79 -4.58 -0.29
CA LEU A 64 7.41 -5.53 0.63
C LEU A 64 6.57 -5.70 1.91
N THR A 65 6.06 -4.63 2.50
CA THR A 65 5.21 -4.71 3.71
C THR A 65 3.85 -5.36 3.44
N ALA A 66 3.25 -5.12 2.27
CA ALA A 66 2.04 -5.84 1.87
C ALA A 66 2.32 -7.36 1.73
N ILE A 67 3.44 -7.72 1.12
CA ILE A 67 3.88 -9.12 0.95
C ILE A 67 4.17 -9.77 2.30
N SER A 68 4.88 -9.10 3.22
CA SER A 68 5.18 -9.64 4.55
C SER A 68 3.92 -9.90 5.37
N ARG A 69 2.85 -9.14 5.12
CA ARG A 69 1.55 -9.31 5.77
C ARG A 69 0.69 -10.38 5.09
N GLY A 70 1.12 -10.92 3.95
CA GLY A 70 0.33 -11.85 3.14
C GLY A 70 -0.89 -11.18 2.50
N ASP A 71 -0.88 -9.86 2.37
CA ASP A 71 -2.05 -9.07 1.96
C ASP A 71 -2.05 -8.90 0.43
N LEU A 72 -2.65 -9.88 -0.25
CA LEU A 72 -2.68 -9.95 -1.71
C LEU A 72 -3.41 -8.75 -2.33
N ASP A 73 -4.51 -8.31 -1.74
CA ASP A 73 -5.30 -7.19 -2.27
C ASP A 73 -4.54 -5.88 -2.12
N MET A 74 -3.86 -5.66 -0.99
CA MET A 74 -2.96 -4.53 -0.82
C MET A 74 -1.79 -4.57 -1.81
N ALA A 75 -1.20 -5.75 -2.04
CA ALA A 75 -0.10 -5.91 -2.98
C ALA A 75 -0.52 -5.61 -4.44
N ARG A 76 -1.71 -6.08 -4.85
CA ARG A 76 -2.31 -5.77 -6.15
C ARG A 76 -2.54 -4.28 -6.31
N TRP A 77 -3.17 -3.66 -5.33
CA TRP A 77 -3.48 -2.23 -5.34
C TRP A 77 -2.21 -1.37 -5.50
N LEU A 78 -1.14 -1.70 -4.75
CA LEU A 78 0.14 -1.00 -4.86
C LEU A 78 0.79 -1.18 -6.24
N ARG A 79 0.68 -2.38 -6.83
CA ARG A 79 1.22 -2.67 -8.17
C ARG A 79 0.50 -1.92 -9.28
N GLU A 80 -0.82 -1.82 -9.23
CA GLU A 80 -1.61 -1.04 -10.20
C GLU A 80 -1.21 0.45 -10.20
N ARG A 81 -0.70 0.96 -9.09
CA ARG A 81 -0.20 2.33 -8.94
C ARG A 81 1.29 2.49 -9.26
N GLY A 82 1.94 1.47 -9.82
CA GLY A 82 3.31 1.54 -10.28
C GLY A 82 4.39 1.34 -9.22
N CYS A 83 4.04 0.80 -8.03
CA CYS A 83 5.02 0.49 -7.00
C CYS A 83 6.02 -0.57 -7.52
N PRO A 84 7.35 -0.34 -7.48
CA PRO A 84 8.35 -1.25 -8.05
C PRO A 84 8.42 -2.57 -7.28
N TRP A 85 8.89 -3.62 -7.95
CA TRP A 85 9.11 -4.92 -7.33
C TRP A 85 10.26 -4.82 -6.32
N PRO A 86 10.11 -5.26 -5.06
CA PRO A 86 11.23 -5.38 -4.16
C PRO A 86 12.09 -6.59 -4.56
N GLN A 87 13.39 -6.54 -4.31
CA GLN A 87 14.33 -7.61 -4.67
C GLN A 87 13.93 -8.96 -4.05
N ASN A 88 13.41 -8.95 -2.81
CA ASN A 88 13.13 -10.18 -2.05
C ASN A 88 11.63 -10.54 -2.02
N ALA A 89 10.84 -10.11 -3.00
CA ALA A 89 9.39 -10.29 -3.00
C ALA A 89 8.99 -11.79 -2.92
N VAL A 90 9.63 -12.62 -3.75
CA VAL A 90 9.27 -14.04 -3.91
C VAL A 90 9.70 -14.88 -2.71
N SER A 91 10.91 -14.65 -2.20
CA SER A 91 11.40 -15.34 -0.99
C SER A 91 10.57 -14.97 0.24
N LEU A 92 10.18 -13.70 0.37
CA LEU A 92 9.30 -13.25 1.44
C LEU A 92 7.91 -13.89 1.34
N ALA A 93 7.30 -13.89 0.15
CA ALA A 93 6.00 -14.54 -0.06
C ALA A 93 6.01 -16.03 0.29
N ALA A 94 7.08 -16.73 -0.07
CA ALA A 94 7.28 -18.13 0.30
C ALA A 94 7.39 -18.30 1.82
N SER A 95 8.08 -17.40 2.52
CA SER A 95 8.20 -17.43 3.99
C SER A 95 6.90 -17.17 4.74
N VAL A 96 5.99 -16.37 4.15
CA VAL A 96 4.65 -16.07 4.70
C VAL A 96 3.66 -17.22 4.46
N ASN A 97 4.07 -18.26 3.72
CA ASN A 97 3.25 -19.42 3.37
C ASN A 97 1.93 -19.05 2.68
N ASN A 98 1.92 -17.91 1.96
CA ASN A 98 0.75 -17.47 1.20
C ASN A 98 0.94 -17.84 -0.28
N PHE A 99 0.40 -19.01 -0.65
CA PHE A 99 0.50 -19.56 -2.00
C PHE A 99 -0.16 -18.67 -3.05
N ASP A 100 -1.29 -18.05 -2.75
CA ASP A 100 -1.99 -17.17 -3.71
C ASP A 100 -1.14 -15.95 -4.04
N LEU A 101 -0.47 -15.40 -3.02
CA LEU A 101 0.45 -14.28 -3.19
C LEU A 101 1.69 -14.69 -3.99
N LEU A 102 2.26 -15.85 -3.69
CA LEU A 102 3.40 -16.40 -4.45
C LEU A 102 3.05 -16.62 -5.92
N VAL A 103 1.91 -17.26 -6.21
CA VAL A 103 1.42 -17.51 -7.57
C VAL A 103 1.19 -16.18 -8.30
N TRP A 104 0.61 -15.19 -7.62
CA TRP A 104 0.38 -13.89 -8.21
C TRP A 104 1.70 -13.15 -8.53
N LEU A 105 2.71 -13.19 -7.65
CA LEU A 105 4.03 -12.61 -7.91
C LEU A 105 4.68 -13.21 -9.15
N LEU A 106 4.68 -14.54 -9.25
CA LEU A 106 5.26 -15.26 -10.39
C LEU A 106 4.54 -14.93 -11.70
N LYS A 107 3.20 -14.91 -11.68
CA LYS A 107 2.38 -14.55 -12.86
C LYS A 107 2.56 -13.08 -13.27
N SER A 108 2.81 -12.19 -12.32
CA SER A 108 2.97 -10.76 -12.57
C SER A 108 4.36 -10.38 -13.08
N GLY A 109 5.25 -11.36 -13.29
CA GLY A 109 6.61 -11.13 -13.77
C GLY A 109 7.52 -10.52 -12.71
N CYS A 110 7.27 -10.80 -11.42
CA CYS A 110 8.18 -10.41 -10.38
C CYS A 110 9.55 -11.09 -10.61
N PRO A 111 10.67 -10.33 -10.59
CA PRO A 111 11.99 -10.92 -10.73
C PRO A 111 12.29 -11.89 -9.59
N LEU A 112 12.85 -13.03 -9.95
CA LEU A 112 13.45 -14.01 -9.03
C LEU A 112 14.88 -13.54 -8.72
N ALA A 113 15.02 -12.45 -7.97
CA ALA A 113 16.32 -11.95 -7.54
C ALA A 113 16.81 -12.70 -6.28
#